data_AF-A0A7D4QSU5-F1
#
_entry.id   AF-A0A7D4QSU5-F1
#
_cell.length_a   1.000
_cell.length_b   1.000
_cell.length_c   1.000
_cell.angle_alpha   90.00
_cell.angle_beta   90.00
_cell.angle_gamma   90.00
#
_symmetry.space_group_name_H-M   'P 1'
#
loop_
_entity.id
_entity.type
_entity.pdbx_description
1 polymer ?
#
loop_
_entity_poly.entity_id
_entity_poly.type
_entity_poly.pdbx_seq_one_letter_code
_entity_poly.pdbx_strand_id
1 'polypeptide(L)'
;MKPGSMLECLSPDVLADIKSKLAPYHTAFCGLKHEQVTEVYSDENGDYFKRYGFCDKAARKYRLGCAHTSANDEFCRIILSACEQFPGAQALAEHFGELFLNVYMMDLTKGALEKQLALGMRIDNKLLIADAKAAIAEVIKTHHQLVRAIEELRIELMNRLRS
;
A
#
# COMPACT_ATOMS: atom_id res chain seq x y z
N MET A 1 -18.85 18.28 -22.75
CA MET A 1 -18.61 16.98 -23.41
C MET A 1 -19.34 15.92 -22.61
N LYS A 2 -20.17 15.09 -23.25
CA LYS A 2 -20.72 13.90 -22.58
C LYS A 2 -19.57 12.89 -22.43
N PRO A 3 -19.41 12.21 -21.28
CA PRO A 3 -18.50 11.07 -21.18
C PRO A 3 -19.10 9.92 -21.99
N GLY A 4 -18.92 9.95 -23.31
CA GLY A 4 -19.06 8.76 -24.15
C GLY A 4 -18.05 7.73 -23.67
N SER A 5 -18.46 6.47 -23.60
CA SER A 5 -17.78 5.48 -22.76
C SER A 5 -16.34 5.25 -23.25
N MET A 6 -15.38 5.48 -22.34
CA MET A 6 -13.93 5.45 -22.61
C MET A 6 -13.38 4.06 -22.99
N LEU A 7 -14.26 3.07 -23.15
CA LEU A 7 -13.94 1.65 -23.34
C LEU A 7 -14.33 1.12 -24.72
N GLU A 8 -15.11 1.88 -25.51
CA GLU A 8 -15.66 1.44 -26.80
C GLU A 8 -14.62 1.21 -27.92
N CYS A 9 -13.34 1.54 -27.70
CA CYS A 9 -12.28 1.45 -28.72
C CYS A 9 -11.29 0.29 -28.53
N LEU A 10 -11.42 -0.53 -27.49
CA LEU A 10 -10.51 -1.65 -27.21
C LEU A 10 -10.97 -2.93 -27.91
N SER A 11 -10.02 -3.74 -28.40
CA SER A 11 -10.39 -5.09 -28.81
C SER A 11 -10.78 -5.91 -27.57
N PRO A 12 -11.83 -6.75 -27.67
CA PRO A 12 -12.25 -7.60 -26.56
C PRO A 12 -11.12 -8.47 -25.99
N ASP A 13 -10.19 -8.90 -26.84
CA ASP A 13 -9.05 -9.74 -26.45
C ASP A 13 -8.05 -9.00 -25.56
N VAL A 14 -7.78 -7.72 -25.83
CA VAL A 14 -6.86 -6.90 -25.02
C VAL A 14 -7.47 -6.60 -23.64
N LEU A 15 -8.77 -6.29 -23.60
CA LEU A 15 -9.51 -6.11 -22.34
C LEU A 15 -9.49 -7.39 -21.49
N ALA A 16 -9.71 -8.54 -22.12
CA ALA A 16 -9.67 -9.84 -21.46
C ALA A 16 -8.27 -10.17 -20.90
N ASP A 17 -7.21 -9.87 -21.66
CA ASP A 17 -5.82 -10.10 -21.23
C ASP A 17 -5.43 -9.21 -20.04
N ILE A 18 -5.70 -7.90 -20.09
CA ILE A 18 -5.43 -6.98 -18.98
C ILE A 18 -6.19 -7.43 -17.72
N LYS A 19 -7.47 -7.74 -17.87
CA LYS A 19 -8.30 -8.22 -16.77
C LYS A 19 -7.74 -9.50 -16.15
N SER A 20 -7.29 -10.45 -16.97
CA SER A 20 -6.66 -11.70 -16.53
C SER A 20 -5.38 -11.44 -15.72
N LYS A 21 -4.55 -10.50 -16.18
CA LYS A 21 -3.31 -10.11 -15.49
C LYS A 21 -3.56 -9.39 -14.16
N LEU A 22 -4.61 -8.56 -14.08
CA LEU A 22 -4.96 -7.81 -12.88
C LEU A 22 -5.78 -8.62 -11.86
N ALA A 23 -6.51 -9.66 -12.29
CA ALA A 23 -7.41 -10.44 -11.43
C ALA A 23 -6.78 -11.04 -10.16
N PRO A 24 -5.51 -11.51 -10.14
CA PRO A 24 -4.89 -12.05 -8.93
C PRO A 24 -4.62 -11.00 -7.85
N TYR A 25 -4.56 -9.72 -8.22
CA TYR A 25 -4.23 -8.63 -7.29
C TYR A 25 -5.39 -8.34 -6.35
N HIS A 26 -5.06 -8.26 -5.06
CA HIS A 26 -6.01 -8.03 -3.99
C HIS A 26 -5.41 -7.13 -2.93
N THR A 27 -6.24 -6.33 -2.27
CA THR A 27 -5.81 -5.50 -1.16
C THR A 27 -5.58 -6.30 0.12
N ALA A 28 -4.68 -5.80 0.98
CA ALA A 28 -4.40 -6.41 2.28
C ALA A 28 -4.45 -5.39 3.43
N PHE A 29 -5.41 -5.57 4.33
CA PHE A 29 -5.60 -4.74 5.53
C PHE A 29 -4.65 -5.17 6.66
N CYS A 30 -3.34 -5.08 6.41
CA CYS A 30 -2.34 -5.57 7.35
C CYS A 30 -2.04 -4.61 8.51
N GLY A 31 -2.54 -3.37 8.47
CA GLY A 31 -2.20 -2.33 9.45
C GLY A 31 -0.68 -2.10 9.56
N LEU A 32 0.03 -2.29 8.44
CA LEU A 32 1.49 -2.16 8.36
C LEU A 32 2.25 -3.06 9.35
N LYS A 33 1.69 -4.22 9.72
CA LYS A 33 2.32 -5.20 10.62
C LYS A 33 3.33 -6.11 9.92
N HIS A 34 3.93 -5.68 8.81
CA HIS A 34 4.88 -6.54 8.10
C HIS A 34 6.23 -6.63 8.81
N GLU A 35 6.53 -5.69 9.70
CA GLU A 35 7.62 -5.73 10.66
C GLU A 35 7.24 -5.02 11.96
N GLN A 36 8.01 -5.28 13.01
CA GLN A 36 7.88 -4.64 14.32
C GLN A 36 9.25 -4.53 14.97
N VAL A 37 9.50 -3.43 15.69
CA VAL A 37 10.66 -3.30 16.58
C VAL A 37 10.50 -4.26 17.77
N THR A 38 11.46 -5.15 17.96
CA THR A 38 11.45 -6.15 19.03
C THR A 38 12.42 -5.84 20.16
N GLU A 39 13.55 -5.21 19.84
CA GLU A 39 14.63 -4.94 20.80
C GLU A 39 15.28 -3.59 20.51
N VAL A 40 15.75 -2.93 21.57
CA VAL A 40 16.53 -1.69 21.50
C VAL A 40 17.87 -1.95 22.18
N TYR A 41 18.96 -1.62 21.49
CA TYR A 41 20.32 -1.67 22.02
C TYR A 41 20.92 -0.27 21.97
N SER A 42 21.83 0.04 22.90
CA SER A 42 22.55 1.31 22.91
C SER A 42 24.04 1.06 23.06
N ASP A 43 24.84 1.81 22.33
CA ASP A 43 26.28 1.94 22.57
C ASP A 43 26.69 3.43 22.55
N GLU A 44 27.99 3.70 22.54
CA GLU A 44 28.56 5.05 22.47
C GLU A 44 28.20 5.82 21.19
N ASN A 45 27.77 5.12 20.13
CA ASN A 45 27.39 5.67 18.83
C ASN A 45 25.88 5.88 18.67
N GLY A 46 25.04 5.38 19.59
CA GLY A 46 23.62 5.69 19.66
C GLY A 46 22.70 4.49 19.86
N ASP A 47 21.43 4.67 19.50
CA ASP A 47 20.36 3.67 19.66
C ASP A 47 20.14 2.85 18.38
N TYR A 48 20.18 1.53 18.52
CA TYR A 48 19.95 0.54 17.46
C TYR A 48 18.67 -0.24 17.72
N PHE A 49 17.94 -0.54 16.64
CA PHE A 49 16.62 -1.16 16.71
C PHE A 49 16.59 -2.45 15.90
N LYS A 50 16.31 -3.57 16.57
CA LYS A 50 16.09 -4.85 15.90
C LYS A 50 14.63 -4.97 15.48
N ARG A 51 14.41 -5.43 14.25
CA ARG A 51 13.08 -5.65 13.69
C ARG A 51 12.87 -7.12 13.35
N TYR A 52 11.65 -7.61 13.60
CA TYR A 52 11.21 -8.92 13.15
C TYR A 52 10.16 -8.76 12.06
N GLY A 53 10.31 -9.49 10.94
CA GLY A 53 9.39 -9.46 9.81
C GLY A 53 8.31 -10.54 9.92
N PHE A 54 7.03 -10.16 9.78
CA PHE A 54 5.89 -11.07 9.94
C PHE A 54 5.20 -11.46 8.63
N CYS A 55 5.46 -10.74 7.55
CA CYS A 55 4.72 -10.93 6.31
C CYS A 55 5.39 -11.99 5.41
N ASP A 56 4.64 -13.07 5.11
CA ASP A 56 5.01 -14.12 4.16
C ASP A 56 5.36 -13.51 2.79
N LYS A 57 6.58 -13.76 2.33
CA LYS A 57 7.10 -13.25 1.06
C LYS A 57 6.31 -13.78 -0.14
N ALA A 58 5.86 -15.03 -0.12
CA ALA A 58 5.11 -15.61 -1.22
C ALA A 58 3.75 -14.90 -1.40
N ALA A 59 3.06 -14.63 -0.28
CA ALA A 59 1.79 -13.92 -0.29
C ALA A 59 1.90 -12.45 -0.77
N ARG A 60 3.08 -11.82 -0.75
CA ARG A 60 3.25 -10.42 -1.19
C ARG A 60 3.11 -10.22 -2.70
N LYS A 61 3.27 -11.27 -3.50
CA LYS A 61 3.33 -11.19 -4.97
C LYS A 61 2.15 -10.45 -5.61
N TYR A 62 0.96 -10.54 -4.99
CA TYR A 62 -0.27 -9.96 -5.52
C TYR A 62 -0.99 -9.05 -4.51
N ARG A 63 -0.32 -8.68 -3.40
CA ARG A 63 -0.94 -7.86 -2.35
C ARG A 63 -0.71 -6.38 -2.60
N LEU A 64 -1.79 -5.67 -2.88
CA LEU A 64 -1.82 -4.22 -2.97
C LEU A 64 -1.96 -3.58 -1.58
N GLY A 65 -1.48 -2.35 -1.45
CA GLY A 65 -1.62 -1.58 -0.20
C GLY A 65 -0.62 -1.97 0.90
N CYS A 66 0.50 -2.58 0.51
CA CYS A 66 1.66 -2.79 1.38
C CYS A 66 2.88 -2.10 0.76
N ALA A 67 3.67 -1.40 1.59
CA ALA A 67 4.82 -0.59 1.18
C ALA A 67 5.97 -1.39 0.56
N HIS A 68 6.09 -2.68 0.91
CA HIS A 68 7.24 -3.52 0.58
C HIS A 68 6.94 -4.58 -0.47
N THR A 69 6.09 -4.27 -1.44
CA THR A 69 5.74 -5.20 -2.51
C THR A 69 6.03 -4.56 -3.86
N SER A 70 6.67 -5.32 -4.75
CA SER A 70 6.72 -4.97 -6.17
C SER A 70 5.36 -5.13 -6.86
N ALA A 71 4.34 -5.64 -6.15
CA ALA A 71 3.00 -5.84 -6.69
C ALA A 71 2.33 -4.50 -7.04
N ASN A 72 2.58 -3.44 -6.25
CA ASN A 72 2.07 -2.11 -6.53
C ASN A 72 2.60 -1.57 -7.88
N ASP A 73 3.92 -1.63 -8.08
CA ASP A 73 4.57 -1.15 -9.30
C ASP A 73 4.15 -1.98 -10.52
N GLU A 74 4.11 -3.30 -10.36
CA GLU A 74 3.69 -4.22 -11.41
C GLU A 74 2.23 -3.98 -11.83
N PHE A 75 1.36 -3.73 -10.85
CA PHE A 75 -0.05 -3.41 -11.09
C PHE A 75 -0.19 -2.12 -11.92
N CYS A 76 0.52 -1.05 -11.53
CA CYS A 76 0.54 0.19 -12.31
C CYS A 76 1.13 -0.03 -13.71
N ARG A 77 2.18 -0.84 -13.84
CA ARG A 77 2.80 -1.16 -15.14
C ARG A 77 1.84 -1.89 -16.07
N ILE A 78 1.04 -2.82 -15.56
CA ILE A 78 0.00 -3.50 -16.34
C ILE A 78 -1.04 -2.49 -16.82
N ILE A 79 -1.50 -1.56 -15.97
CA ILE A 79 -2.43 -0.49 -16.36
C ILE A 79 -1.81 0.40 -17.44
N LEU A 80 -0.56 0.83 -17.25
CA LEU A 80 0.15 1.69 -18.20
C LEU A 80 0.41 1.01 -19.55
N SER A 81 0.60 -0.31 -19.57
CA SER A 81 0.74 -1.05 -20.83
C SER A 81 -0.53 -1.00 -21.70
N ALA A 82 -1.66 -0.61 -21.11
CA ALA A 82 -2.91 -0.36 -21.83
C ALA A 82 -3.06 1.10 -22.30
N CYS A 83 -2.14 2.02 -21.97
CA CYS A 83 -2.30 3.48 -22.21
C CYS A 83 -2.60 3.86 -23.66
N GLU A 84 -2.03 3.17 -24.64
CA GLU A 84 -2.28 3.47 -26.06
C GLU A 84 -3.71 3.14 -26.49
N GLN A 85 -4.40 2.28 -25.75
CA GLN A 85 -5.69 1.73 -26.15
C GLN A 85 -6.80 2.02 -25.12
N PHE A 86 -6.45 2.43 -23.90
CA PHE A 86 -7.37 2.79 -22.81
C PHE A 86 -7.21 4.28 -22.44
N PRO A 87 -8.02 5.17 -23.03
CA PRO A 87 -8.04 6.59 -22.65
C PRO A 87 -8.30 6.75 -21.15
N GLY A 88 -7.37 7.41 -20.45
CA GLY A 88 -7.44 7.60 -18.99
C GLY A 88 -6.67 6.56 -18.17
N ALA A 89 -6.05 5.56 -18.78
CA ALA A 89 -5.15 4.61 -18.11
C ALA A 89 -4.03 5.31 -17.33
N GLN A 90 -3.44 6.36 -17.94
CA GLN A 90 -2.37 7.16 -17.33
C GLN A 90 -2.85 7.80 -16.02
N ALA A 91 -3.94 8.55 -16.06
CA ALA A 91 -4.51 9.20 -14.88
C ALA A 91 -4.91 8.19 -13.80
N LEU A 92 -5.41 7.01 -14.20
CA LEU A 92 -5.74 5.94 -13.26
C LEU A 92 -4.49 5.35 -12.60
N ALA A 93 -3.44 5.07 -13.37
CA ALA A 93 -2.16 4.57 -12.86
C ALA A 93 -1.49 5.60 -11.94
N GLU A 94 -1.55 6.88 -12.27
CA GLU A 94 -1.09 7.98 -11.40
C GLU A 94 -1.86 8.00 -10.08
N HIS A 95 -3.18 7.88 -10.12
CA HIS A 95 -4.01 7.85 -8.91
C HIS A 95 -3.69 6.63 -8.01
N PHE A 96 -3.47 5.44 -8.59
CA PHE A 96 -2.95 4.30 -7.83
C PHE A 96 -1.55 4.58 -7.26
N GLY A 97 -0.67 5.18 -8.06
CA GLY A 97 0.69 5.54 -7.65
C GLY A 97 0.70 6.47 -6.43
N GLU A 98 -0.16 7.48 -6.41
CA GLU A 98 -0.33 8.38 -5.26
C GLU A 98 -0.80 7.64 -4.01
N LEU A 99 -1.81 6.77 -4.14
CA LEU A 99 -2.30 5.95 -3.03
C LEU A 99 -1.21 5.01 -2.48
N PHE A 100 -0.42 4.38 -3.35
CA PHE A 100 0.69 3.51 -2.96
C PHE A 100 1.83 4.29 -2.30
N LEU A 101 2.15 5.48 -2.81
CA LEU A 101 3.13 6.36 -2.17
C LEU A 101 2.68 6.76 -0.76
N ASN A 102 1.40 7.10 -0.59
CA ASN A 102 0.85 7.41 0.73
C ASN A 102 0.94 6.22 1.69
N VAL A 103 0.67 4.99 1.21
CA VAL A 103 0.88 3.77 2.01
C VAL A 103 2.34 3.62 2.44
N TYR A 104 3.29 3.88 1.53
CA TYR A 104 4.72 3.86 1.85
C TYR A 104 5.09 4.91 2.92
N MET A 105 4.56 6.14 2.81
CA MET A 105 4.78 7.19 3.81
C MET A 105 4.21 6.83 5.19
N MET A 106 3.04 6.16 5.23
CA MET A 106 2.46 5.66 6.48
C MET A 106 3.35 4.60 7.13
N ASP A 107 4.01 3.76 6.32
CA ASP A 107 4.92 2.76 6.83
C ASP A 107 6.16 3.36 7.49
N LEU A 108 6.81 4.32 6.83
CA LEU A 108 7.93 5.07 7.41
C LEU A 108 7.53 5.74 8.73
N THR A 109 6.35 6.38 8.73
CA THR A 109 5.81 7.06 9.92
C THR A 109 5.57 6.08 11.06
N LYS A 110 4.89 4.96 10.81
CA LYS A 110 4.69 3.91 11.81
C LYS A 110 6.02 3.38 12.33
N GLY A 111 6.98 3.14 11.44
CA GLY A 111 8.31 2.67 11.81
C GLY A 111 9.05 3.63 12.74
N ALA A 112 8.92 4.94 12.54
CA ALA A 112 9.48 5.94 13.44
C ALA A 112 8.78 5.94 14.82
N LEU A 113 7.45 5.86 14.83
CA LEU A 113 6.67 5.81 16.06
C LEU A 113 6.92 4.52 16.87
N GLU A 114 7.16 3.39 16.22
CA GLU A 114 7.53 2.14 16.89
C GLU A 114 8.90 2.26 17.59
N LYS A 115 9.85 2.99 17.00
CA LYS A 115 11.13 3.29 17.66
C LYS A 115 10.91 4.18 18.89
N GLN A 116 10.08 5.21 18.78
CA GLN A 116 9.72 6.07 19.91
C GLN A 116 9.02 5.29 21.02
N LEU A 117 8.10 4.39 20.67
CA LEU A 117 7.42 3.51 21.62
C LEU A 117 8.44 2.63 22.35
N ALA A 118 9.36 2.00 21.61
CA ALA A 118 10.38 1.14 22.19
C ALA A 118 11.33 1.91 23.11
N LEU A 119 11.71 3.15 22.74
CA LEU A 119 12.47 4.04 23.61
C LEU A 119 11.70 4.40 24.88
N GLY A 120 10.43 4.79 24.75
CA GLY A 120 9.56 5.10 25.89
C GLY A 120 9.43 3.93 26.85
N MET A 121 9.29 2.70 26.34
CA MET A 121 9.29 1.48 27.15
C MET A 121 10.62 1.27 27.88
N ARG A 122 11.76 1.52 27.22
CA ARG A 122 13.10 1.37 27.83
C ARG A 122 13.32 2.32 29.00
N ILE A 123 12.86 3.57 28.88
CA ILE A 123 13.06 4.61 29.91
C ILE A 123 11.87 4.76 30.87
N ASP A 124 10.89 3.83 30.80
CA ASP A 124 9.62 3.86 31.55
C ASP A 124 8.86 5.21 31.50
N ASN A 125 8.92 5.90 30.35
CA ASN A 125 8.22 7.16 30.15
C ASN A 125 6.78 6.92 29.69
N LYS A 126 5.85 6.91 30.65
CA LYS A 126 4.42 6.63 30.42
C LYS A 126 3.76 7.58 29.42
N LEU A 127 4.13 8.86 29.41
CA LEU A 127 3.57 9.83 28.47
C LEU A 127 4.01 9.52 27.05
N LEU A 128 5.31 9.30 26.83
CA LEU A 128 5.86 8.94 25.52
C LEU A 128 5.27 7.62 24.99
N ILE A 129 5.07 6.64 25.88
CA ILE A 129 4.42 5.37 25.53
C ILE A 129 2.97 5.60 25.07
N ALA A 130 2.20 6.42 25.81
CA ALA A 130 0.81 6.69 25.49
C ALA A 130 0.68 7.43 24.16
N ASP A 131 1.49 8.47 23.96
CA ASP A 131 1.50 9.29 22.74
C ASP A 131 1.87 8.46 21.51
N ALA A 132 2.95 7.67 21.60
CA ALA A 132 3.38 6.81 20.50
C ALA A 132 2.32 5.75 20.15
N LYS A 133 1.66 5.14 21.15
CA LYS A 133 0.55 4.19 20.91
C LYS A 133 -0.63 4.85 20.21
N ALA A 134 -1.04 6.04 20.66
CA ALA A 134 -2.15 6.78 20.06
C ALA A 134 -1.83 7.15 18.61
N ALA A 135 -0.61 7.65 18.35
CA ALA A 135 -0.16 7.99 17.00
C ALA A 135 -0.09 6.75 16.08
N ILE A 136 0.42 5.61 16.56
CA ILE A 136 0.44 4.35 15.80
C ILE A 136 -0.99 3.92 15.44
N ALA A 137 -1.94 4.04 16.38
CA ALA A 137 -3.33 3.68 16.13
C ALA A 137 -3.96 4.55 15.02
N GLU A 138 -3.67 5.86 15.00
CA GLU A 138 -4.15 6.74 13.94
C GLU A 138 -3.51 6.40 12.59
N VAL A 139 -2.19 6.13 12.55
CA VAL A 139 -1.51 5.70 11.32
C VAL A 139 -2.12 4.41 10.76
N ILE A 140 -2.43 3.44 11.61
CA ILE A 140 -3.10 2.18 11.19
C ILE A 140 -4.49 2.46 10.63
N LYS A 141 -5.25 3.37 11.25
CA LYS A 141 -6.58 3.77 10.78
C LYS A 141 -6.50 4.46 9.42
N THR A 142 -5.56 5.38 9.23
CA THR A 142 -5.31 6.04 7.94
C THR A 142 -4.86 5.04 6.87
N HIS A 143 -3.97 4.09 7.23
CA HIS A 143 -3.59 3.00 6.33
C HIS A 143 -4.81 2.20 5.86
N HIS A 144 -5.71 1.82 6.76
CA HIS A 144 -6.93 1.12 6.37
C HIS A 144 -7.82 1.94 5.43
N GLN A 145 -7.91 3.26 5.60
CA GLN A 145 -8.64 4.14 4.69
C GLN A 145 -8.01 4.15 3.29
N LEU A 146 -6.68 4.26 3.21
CA LEU A 146 -5.96 4.18 1.93
C LEU A 146 -6.16 2.84 1.23
N VAL A 147 -6.11 1.73 1.98
CA VAL A 147 -6.33 0.39 1.42
C VAL A 147 -7.77 0.23 0.91
N ARG A 148 -8.77 0.84 1.57
CA ARG A 148 -10.15 0.88 1.04
C ARG A 148 -10.23 1.66 -0.26
N ALA A 149 -9.61 2.84 -0.34
CA ALA A 149 -9.59 3.64 -1.57
C ALA A 149 -8.93 2.88 -2.73
N ILE A 150 -7.83 2.16 -2.47
CA ILE A 150 -7.18 1.28 -3.45
C ILE A 150 -8.16 0.18 -3.91
N GLU A 151 -8.87 -0.46 -2.98
CA GLU A 151 -9.82 -1.52 -3.31
C GLU A 151 -11.01 -1.01 -4.14
N GLU A 152 -11.56 0.14 -3.78
CA GLU A 152 -12.65 0.80 -4.50
C GLU A 152 -12.22 1.11 -5.95
N LEU A 153 -11.03 1.71 -6.11
CA LEU A 153 -10.48 2.03 -7.42
C LEU A 153 -10.17 0.77 -8.24
N ARG A 154 -9.70 -0.30 -7.59
CA ARG A 154 -9.46 -1.61 -8.22
C ARG A 154 -10.77 -2.22 -8.72
N ILE A 155 -11.83 -2.20 -7.91
CA ILE A 155 -13.15 -2.70 -8.30
C ILE A 155 -13.70 -1.89 -9.48
N GLU A 156 -13.57 -0.56 -9.42
CA GLU A 156 -13.99 0.32 -10.51
C GLU A 156 -13.28 -0.03 -11.83
N LEU A 157 -11.95 -0.18 -11.80
CA LEU A 157 -11.17 -0.64 -12.95
C LEU A 157 -11.65 -1.99 -13.45
N MET A 158 -11.82 -2.98 -12.57
CA MET A 158 -12.25 -4.32 -12.95
C MET A 158 -13.67 -4.35 -13.55
N ASN A 159 -14.54 -3.42 -13.15
CA ASN A 159 -15.87 -3.25 -13.74
C ASN A 159 -15.82 -2.60 -15.11
N ARG A 160 -14.97 -1.58 -15.28
CA ARG A 160 -14.70 -0.95 -16.58
C ARG A 160 -14.17 -1.97 -17.60
N LEU A 161 -13.34 -2.93 -17.17
CA LEU A 161 -12.84 -4.02 -18.02
C LEU A 161 -13.88 -5.14 -18.32
N ARG A 162 -15.14 -5.04 -17.86
CA ARG A 162 -16.22 -6.02 -18.14
C ARG A 162 -17.21 -5.54 -19.19
N SER A 163 -17.37 -4.24 -19.32
CA SER A 163 -18.15 -3.53 -20.35
C SER A 163 -17.38 -3.44 -21.65
#